data_AF-A0AA46YNC6-F1
#
_entry.id   AF-A0AA46YNC6-F1
#
_cell.length_a   1.000
_cell.length_b   1.000
_cell.length_c   1.000
_cell.angle_alpha   90.00
_cell.angle_beta   90.00
_cell.angle_gamma   90.00
#
_symmetry.space_group_name_H-M   'P 1'
#
loop_
_entity.id
_entity.type
_entity.pdbx_description
1 polymer ?
#
loop_
_entity_poly.entity_id
_entity_poly.type
_entity_poly.pdbx_seq_one_letter_code
_entity_poly.pdbx_strand_id
1 'polypeptide(L)'
;MSWDETRRRWQAIREITSVIERDATGELPWDETYAEIFGDRDSLVRALEYRWTLMVQAQLDPELPDAVLAETFRKLTVRNAGLLRVLDRCANGEPYAAATKRMEGIAVVHA
;
A
#
# COMPACT_ATOMS: atom_id res chain seq x y z
N MET A 1 7.20 0.96 -20.83
CA MET A 1 7.90 0.11 -19.87
C MET A 1 8.28 -1.20 -20.51
N SER A 2 9.52 -1.64 -20.35
CA SER A 2 9.92 -3.00 -20.70
C SER A 2 9.59 -3.99 -19.57
N TRP A 3 9.61 -5.29 -19.84
CA TRP A 3 9.44 -6.33 -18.83
C TRP A 3 10.51 -6.25 -17.72
N ASP A 4 11.76 -5.93 -18.09
CA ASP A 4 12.85 -5.83 -17.13
C ASP A 4 12.70 -4.63 -16.19
N GLU A 5 12.22 -3.50 -16.72
CA GLU A 5 11.89 -2.30 -15.95
C GLU A 5 10.73 -2.55 -14.98
N THR A 6 9.71 -3.30 -15.42
CA THR A 6 8.59 -3.73 -14.57
C THR A 6 9.09 -4.60 -13.42
N ARG A 7 9.94 -5.59 -13.73
CA ARG A 7 10.52 -6.49 -12.73
C ARG A 7 11.39 -5.74 -11.73
N ARG A 8 12.24 -4.82 -12.20
CA ARG A 8 13.09 -3.97 -11.35
C ARG A 8 12.26 -3.11 -10.40
N ARG A 9 11.17 -2.50 -10.89
CA ARG A 9 10.25 -1.73 -10.07
C ARG A 9 9.60 -2.59 -8.98
N TRP A 10 9.11 -3.79 -9.33
CA TRP A 10 8.52 -4.71 -8.35
C TRP A 10 9.52 -5.21 -7.30
N GLN A 11 10.77 -5.49 -7.71
CA GLN A 11 11.84 -5.87 -6.81
C GLN A 11 12.12 -4.77 -5.79
N ALA A 12 12.28 -3.51 -6.25
CA ALA A 12 12.50 -2.37 -5.38
C ALA A 12 11.37 -2.16 -4.37
N ILE A 13 10.11 -2.30 -4.78
CA ILE A 13 8.96 -2.21 -3.85
C ILE A 13 9.05 -3.29 -2.75
N ARG A 14 9.44 -4.53 -3.09
CA ARG A 14 9.63 -5.60 -2.09
C ARG A 14 10.74 -5.29 -1.10
N GLU A 15 11.86 -4.79 -1.59
CA GLU A 15 13.01 -4.40 -0.75
C GLU A 15 12.64 -3.27 0.21
N ILE A 16 12.01 -2.21 -0.29
CA ILE A 16 11.54 -1.07 0.51
C ILE A 16 10.55 -1.53 1.58
N THR A 17 9.61 -2.41 1.24
CA THR A 17 8.64 -2.92 2.21
C THR A 17 9.34 -3.72 3.31
N SER A 18 10.33 -4.56 2.96
CA SER A 18 11.12 -5.31 3.94
C SER A 18 11.93 -4.40 4.88
N VAL A 19 12.46 -3.30 4.37
CA VAL A 19 13.14 -2.29 5.20
C VAL A 19 12.16 -1.62 6.16
N ILE A 20 11.00 -1.17 5.66
CA ILE A 20 9.95 -0.53 6.46
C ILE A 20 9.37 -1.48 7.53
N GLU A 21 9.28 -2.79 7.25
CA GLU A 21 8.82 -3.77 8.23
C GLU A 21 9.83 -3.98 9.38
N ARG A 22 11.12 -3.74 9.13
CA ARG A 22 12.19 -3.81 10.14
C ARG A 22 12.35 -2.50 10.89
N ASP A 23 12.16 -1.38 10.22
CA ASP A 23 12.27 -0.04 10.78
C ASP A 23 10.90 0.60 10.98
N ALA A 24 10.46 0.60 12.23
CA ALA A 24 9.14 1.05 12.64
C ALA A 24 9.02 2.58 12.78
N THR A 25 10.06 3.35 12.43
CA THR A 25 10.11 4.83 12.51
C THR A 25 9.04 5.52 11.65
N GLY A 26 8.58 4.86 10.60
CA GLY A 26 7.66 5.44 9.62
C GLY A 26 8.35 6.42 8.66
N GLU A 27 9.68 6.39 8.60
CA GLU A 27 10.44 7.11 7.57
C GLU A 27 10.41 6.35 6.24
N LEU A 28 10.27 7.08 5.15
CA LEU A 28 10.37 6.50 3.82
C LEU A 28 11.85 6.31 3.50
N PRO A 29 12.33 5.07 3.27
CA PRO A 29 13.72 4.85 2.85
C PRO A 29 13.86 5.34 1.41
N TRP A 30 14.38 6.56 1.27
CA TRP A 30 14.57 7.24 -0.01
C TRP A 30 16.05 7.45 -0.28
N ASP A 31 16.51 7.01 -1.44
CA ASP A 31 17.90 7.16 -1.90
C ASP A 31 17.95 7.38 -3.42
N GLU A 32 19.16 7.60 -3.95
CA GLU A 32 19.39 7.83 -5.38
C GLU A 32 19.03 6.61 -6.24
N THR A 33 19.17 5.38 -5.72
CA THR A 33 18.79 4.16 -6.46
C THR A 33 17.29 4.10 -6.66
N TYR A 34 16.50 4.48 -5.66
CA TYR A 34 15.05 4.59 -5.79
C TYR A 34 14.63 5.79 -6.64
N ALA A 35 15.38 6.89 -6.62
CA ALA A 35 15.17 8.01 -7.53
C ALA A 35 15.31 7.60 -9.01
N GLU A 36 16.29 6.76 -9.36
CA GLU A 36 16.43 6.23 -10.73
C GLU A 36 15.23 5.37 -11.17
N ILE A 37 14.60 4.64 -10.25
CA ILE A 37 13.53 3.68 -10.55
C ILE A 37 12.15 4.35 -10.55
N PHE A 38 11.90 5.24 -9.59
CA PHE A 38 10.59 5.86 -9.36
C PHE A 38 10.54 7.31 -9.85
N GLY A 39 11.68 7.93 -10.13
CA GLY A 39 11.82 9.34 -10.52
C GLY A 39 11.85 10.26 -9.31
N ASP A 40 10.82 10.18 -8.48
CA ASP A 40 10.64 11.07 -7.33
C ASP A 40 9.98 10.35 -6.14
N ARG A 41 10.00 11.04 -5.00
CA ARG A 41 9.50 10.53 -3.73
C ARG A 41 8.00 10.27 -3.75
N ASP A 42 7.22 11.15 -4.37
CA ASP A 42 5.76 11.01 -4.47
C ASP A 42 5.36 9.80 -5.33
N SER A 43 6.10 9.56 -6.41
CA SER A 43 5.93 8.42 -7.30
C SER A 43 6.24 7.09 -6.58
N LEU A 44 7.20 7.07 -5.65
CA LEU A 44 7.42 5.92 -4.77
C LEU A 44 6.26 5.74 -3.77
N VAL A 45 5.80 6.82 -3.13
CA VAL A 45 4.66 6.75 -2.19
C VAL A 45 3.41 6.21 -2.88
N ARG A 46 3.08 6.69 -4.08
CA ARG A 46 1.97 6.16 -4.90
C ARG A 46 2.15 4.69 -5.26
N ALA A 47 3.38 4.25 -5.54
CA ALA A 47 3.66 2.83 -5.82
C ALA A 47 3.44 1.94 -4.58
N LEU A 48 3.80 2.43 -3.39
CA LEU A 48 3.55 1.77 -2.12
C LEU A 48 2.06 1.71 -1.78
N GLU A 49 1.33 2.81 -2.01
CA GLU A 49 -0.13 2.87 -1.86
C GLU A 49 -0.85 1.87 -2.80
N TYR A 50 -0.43 1.84 -4.07
CA TYR A 50 -0.97 0.90 -5.04
C TYR A 50 -0.73 -0.56 -4.60
N ARG A 51 0.47 -0.87 -4.11
CA ARG A 51 0.76 -2.21 -3.56
C ARG A 51 -0.15 -2.57 -2.40
N TRP A 52 -0.34 -1.66 -1.44
CA TRP A 52 -1.22 -1.91 -0.30
C TRP A 52 -2.66 -2.16 -0.77
N THR A 53 -3.16 -1.36 -1.70
CA THR A 53 -4.48 -1.55 -2.31
C THR A 53 -4.63 -2.94 -2.96
N LEU A 54 -3.64 -3.36 -3.74
CA LEU A 54 -3.63 -4.70 -4.34
C LEU A 54 -3.61 -5.82 -3.29
N MET A 55 -2.84 -5.66 -2.20
CA MET A 55 -2.81 -6.63 -1.12
C MET A 55 -4.16 -6.75 -0.41
N VAL A 56 -4.83 -5.63 -0.16
CA VAL A 56 -6.16 -5.61 0.46
C VAL A 56 -7.17 -6.28 -0.48
N GLN A 57 -7.20 -5.90 -1.76
CA GLN A 57 -8.11 -6.50 -2.76
C GLN A 57 -7.88 -8.00 -2.93
N ALA A 58 -6.63 -8.46 -2.89
CA ALA A 58 -6.31 -9.87 -3.05
C ALA A 58 -6.69 -10.74 -1.84
N GLN A 59 -6.88 -10.14 -0.66
CA GLN A 59 -7.12 -10.86 0.60
C GLN A 59 -8.53 -10.66 1.14
N LEU A 60 -9.23 -9.61 0.73
CA LEU A 60 -10.63 -9.37 1.08
C LEU A 60 -11.52 -9.90 -0.05
N ASP A 61 -11.93 -11.15 0.08
CA ASP A 61 -12.93 -11.76 -0.80
C ASP A 61 -14.33 -11.28 -0.42
N PRO A 62 -15.06 -10.57 -1.30
CA PRO A 62 -16.37 -9.99 -1.00
C PRO A 62 -17.45 -11.04 -0.69
N GLU A 63 -17.23 -12.32 -0.98
CA GLU A 63 -18.15 -13.40 -0.64
C GLU A 63 -18.04 -13.84 0.83
N LEU A 64 -17.04 -13.34 1.58
CA LEU A 64 -16.84 -13.67 2.99
C LEU A 64 -17.76 -12.84 3.91
N PRO A 65 -18.15 -13.39 5.08
CA PRO A 65 -18.90 -12.64 6.08
C PRO A 65 -18.14 -11.41 6.58
N ASP A 66 -18.87 -10.32 6.88
CA ASP A 66 -18.32 -9.05 7.37
C ASP A 66 -17.35 -9.23 8.56
N ALA A 67 -17.67 -10.12 9.50
CA ALA A 67 -16.80 -10.40 10.65
C ALA A 67 -15.44 -10.98 10.24
N VAL A 68 -15.41 -11.81 9.19
CA VAL A 68 -14.19 -12.40 8.64
C VAL A 68 -13.41 -11.36 7.84
N LEU A 69 -14.10 -10.51 7.08
CA LEU A 69 -13.51 -9.38 6.37
C LEU A 69 -12.84 -8.40 7.33
N ALA A 70 -13.54 -8.00 8.39
CA ALA A 70 -13.01 -7.10 9.42
C ALA A 70 -11.78 -7.69 10.12
N GLU A 71 -11.82 -8.98 10.47
CA GLU A 71 -10.66 -9.64 11.10
C GLU A 71 -9.48 -9.78 10.14
N THR A 72 -9.74 -10.08 8.87
CA THR A 72 -8.71 -10.17 7.83
C THR A 72 -8.05 -8.82 7.61
N PHE A 73 -8.85 -7.75 7.49
CA PHE A 73 -8.35 -6.38 7.38
C PHE A 73 -7.53 -5.97 8.61
N ARG A 74 -7.99 -6.31 9.83
CA ARG A 74 -7.24 -6.07 11.07
C ARG A 74 -5.89 -6.78 11.07
N LYS A 75 -5.84 -8.05 10.64
CA LYS A 75 -4.58 -8.80 10.53
C LYS A 75 -3.62 -8.19 9.51
N LEU A 76 -4.14 -7.76 8.36
CA LEU A 76 -3.34 -7.11 7.31
C LEU A 76 -2.76 -5.78 7.79
N THR A 77 -3.56 -4.94 8.45
CA THR A 77 -3.12 -3.65 8.98
C THR A 77 -2.07 -3.81 10.07
N VAL A 78 -2.24 -4.76 11.01
CA VAL A 78 -1.24 -5.07 12.03
C VAL A 78 0.08 -5.55 11.40
N ARG A 79 0.01 -6.47 10.44
CA ARG A 79 1.20 -7.01 9.76
C ARG A 79 1.95 -5.93 8.97
N ASN A 80 1.24 -4.94 8.42
CA ASN A 80 1.81 -3.91 7.56
C ASN A 80 1.87 -2.53 8.27
N ALA A 81 1.94 -2.52 9.60
CA ALA A 81 1.87 -1.28 10.37
C ALA A 81 2.98 -0.28 10.00
N GLY A 82 4.20 -0.75 9.67
CA GLY A 82 5.28 0.10 9.19
C GLY A 82 4.94 0.82 7.89
N LEU A 83 4.42 0.08 6.90
CA LEU A 83 3.99 0.63 5.62
C LEU A 83 2.90 1.69 5.81
N LEU A 84 1.91 1.39 6.64
CA LEU A 84 0.82 2.33 6.93
C LEU A 84 1.32 3.61 7.59
N ARG A 85 2.30 3.53 8.51
CA ARG A 85 2.93 4.72 9.10
C ARG A 85 3.67 5.57 8.06
N VAL A 86 4.38 4.95 7.14
CA VAL A 86 5.06 5.66 6.04
C VAL A 86 4.03 6.38 5.16
N LEU A 87 2.95 5.69 4.78
CA LEU A 87 1.88 6.28 3.98
C LEU A 87 1.18 7.42 4.71
N ASP A 88 0.85 7.25 6.00
CA ASP A 88 0.21 8.27 6.83
C ASP A 88 1.10 9.52 6.98
N ARG A 89 2.40 9.33 7.20
CA ARG A 89 3.37 10.43 7.29
C ARG A 89 3.55 11.19 5.97
N CYS A 90 3.45 10.49 4.84
CA CYS A 90 3.57 11.10 3.51
C CYS A 90 2.23 11.67 3.00
N ALA A 91 1.11 11.25 3.56
CA ALA A 91 -0.21 11.76 3.24
C ALA A 91 -0.40 13.16 3.84
N ASN A 92 -0.06 14.19 3.07
CA ASN A 92 -0.33 15.60 3.38
C ASN A 92 -1.84 15.95 3.26
N GLY A 93 -2.74 15.24 3.95
CA GLY A 93 -4.11 15.72 4.22
C GLY A 93 -5.29 14.94 3.67
N GLU A 94 -5.13 13.73 3.11
CA GLU A 94 -6.26 12.79 3.02
C GLU A 94 -5.90 11.48 3.75
N PRO A 95 -6.43 11.25 4.96
CA PRO A 95 -6.20 10.01 5.67
C PRO A 95 -6.78 8.85 4.88
N TYR A 96 -6.06 7.72 4.89
CA TYR A 96 -6.34 6.49 4.13
C TYR A 96 -7.80 5.99 4.23
N ALA A 97 -8.53 6.36 5.28
CA ALA A 97 -9.97 6.15 5.44
C ALA A 97 -10.82 6.77 4.32
N ALA A 98 -10.36 7.87 3.69
CA ALA A 98 -11.05 8.53 2.58
C ALA A 98 -10.92 7.74 1.26
N ALA A 99 -9.78 7.08 1.02
CA ALA A 99 -9.58 6.21 -0.13
C ALA A 99 -10.43 4.93 -0.04
N THR A 100 -10.61 4.39 1.17
CA THR A 100 -11.54 3.26 1.41
C THR A 100 -13.00 3.68 1.18
N LYS A 101 -13.37 4.92 1.52
CA LYS A 101 -14.69 5.51 1.21
C LYS A 101 -15.02 5.53 -0.29
N ARG A 102 -14.02 5.55 -1.17
CA ARG A 102 -14.19 5.44 -2.63
C ARG A 102 -14.46 4.00 -3.08
N MET A 103 -14.02 3.01 -2.30
CA MET A 103 -14.28 1.58 -2.54
C MET A 103 -15.65 1.14 -1.99
N GLU A 104 -16.17 1.82 -0.95
CA GLU A 104 -17.57 1.68 -0.51
C GLU A 104 -18.58 2.05 -1.62
N GLY A 105 -18.17 2.87 -2.61
CA GLY A 105 -18.97 3.19 -3.80
C GLY A 105 -19.14 2.06 -4.81
N ILE A 106 -18.38 0.96 -4.71
CA ILE A 106 -18.49 -0.21 -5.59
C ILE A 106 -19.51 -1.22 -5.04
N ALA A 107 -19.85 -1.17 -3.74
CA ALA A 107 -20.80 -2.07 -3.10
C ALA A 107 -22.28 -1.60 -3.17
N VAL A 108 -22.57 -0.41 -3.70
CA VAL A 108 -23.94 0.17 -3.71
C VAL A 108 -24.61 0.11 -5.09
N VAL A 109 -23.98 -0.50 -6.11
CA VAL A 109 -24.57 -0.59 -7.48
C VAL A 109 -25.37 -1.89 -7.70
N HIS A 110 -25.67 -2.65 -6.65
CA HIS A 110 -26.61 -3.78 -6.72
C HIS A 110 -27.55 -3.81 -5.50
N ALA A 111 -28.35 -2.76 -5.34
CA ALA A 111 -29.58 -2.79 -4.56
C ALA A 111 -30.77 -2.52 -5.48
#